data_AF-A0A7J8WH45-F1
#
_entry.id   AF-A0A7J8WH45-F1
#
_cell.length_a   1.000
_cell.length_b   1.000
_cell.length_c   1.000
_cell.angle_alpha   90.00
_cell.angle_beta   90.00
_cell.angle_gamma   90.00
#
_symmetry.space_group_name_H-M   'P 1'
#
loop_
_entity.id
_entity.type
_entity.pdbx_description
1 polymer ?
#
loop_
_entity_poly.entity_id
_entity_poly.type
_entity_poly.pdbx_seq_one_letter_code
_entity_poly.pdbx_strand_id
1 'polypeptide(L)'
;MTADLIISQLLLLDAEDSEKDIKLFINSPGGSVTAGMGIYDAMKMCKADVSTICLGLAASMGAFLLATGTKGKRFCMPNSRVMIHQPLGTAGGK
;
A
#
# COMPACT_ATOMS: atom_id res chain seq x y z
N MET A 1 5.01 10.64 6.28
CA MET A 1 5.59 9.28 6.36
C MET A 1 6.24 8.98 5.02
N THR A 2 7.48 8.53 5.00
CA THR A 2 8.19 8.18 3.76
C THR A 2 7.88 6.74 3.37
N ALA A 3 7.94 6.42 2.07
CA ALA A 3 7.78 5.04 1.60
C ALA A 3 8.85 4.12 2.21
N ASP A 4 10.06 4.63 2.42
CA ASP A 4 11.18 3.88 3.00
C ASP A 4 10.86 3.30 4.38
N LEU A 5 10.10 4.04 5.21
CA LEU A 5 9.68 3.54 6.52
C LEU A 5 8.73 2.34 6.39
N ILE A 6 7.75 2.44 5.49
CA ILE A 6 6.78 1.37 5.25
C ILE A 6 7.50 0.13 4.70
N ILE A 7 8.38 0.32 3.71
CA ILE A 7 9.20 -0.75 3.12
C ILE A 7 10.02 -1.44 4.22
N SER A 8 10.74 -0.65 5.03
CA SER A 8 11.59 -1.20 6.10
C SER A 8 10.78 -2.00 7.12
N GLN A 9 9.58 -1.54 7.48
CA GLN A 9 8.70 -2.25 8.41
C GLN A 9 8.13 -3.54 7.82
N LEU A 10 7.74 -3.55 6.53
CA LEU A 10 7.29 -4.77 5.86
C LEU A 10 8.37 -5.85 5.88
N LEU A 11 9.60 -5.48 5.51
CA LEU A 11 10.73 -6.40 5.46
C LEU A 11 11.19 -6.85 6.85
N LEU A 12 11.13 -5.96 7.85
CA LEU A 12 11.44 -6.31 9.22
C LEU A 12 10.44 -7.34 9.77
N LEU A 13 9.14 -7.09 9.62
CA LEU A 13 8.10 -8.00 10.11
C LEU A 13 8.15 -9.36 9.41
N ASP A 14 8.43 -9.39 8.10
CA ASP A 14 8.62 -10.63 7.34
C ASP A 14 9.86 -11.41 7.81
N ALA A 15 10.94 -10.72 8.18
CA ALA A 15 12.15 -11.34 8.70
C ALA A 15 11.99 -11.85 10.14
N GLU A 16 11.15 -11.20 10.95
CA GLU A 16 10.84 -11.63 12.32
C GLU A 16 9.99 -12.91 12.35
N ASP A 17 8.94 -12.99 11.53
CA ASP A 17 8.07 -14.17 11.41
C ASP A 17 7.33 -14.18 10.07
N SER A 18 7.87 -14.93 9.11
CA SER A 18 7.32 -15.01 7.75
C SER A 18 6.02 -15.81 7.63
N GLU A 19 5.62 -16.55 8.67
CA GLU A 19 4.36 -17.33 8.66
C GLU A 19 3.17 -16.49 9.13
N LYS A 20 3.45 -15.34 9.77
CA LYS A 20 2.43 -14.47 10.35
C LYS A 20 2.02 -13.36 9.39
N ASP A 21 0.72 -13.25 9.16
CA ASP A 21 0.15 -12.16 8.35
C ASP A 21 0.59 -10.77 8.83
N ILE A 22 1.06 -9.95 7.88
CA ILE A 22 1.33 -8.53 8.08
C ILE A 22 0.06 -7.74 7.79
N LYS A 23 -0.32 -6.82 8.68
CA LYS A 23 -1.51 -5.96 8.51
C LYS A 23 -1.11 -4.55 8.14
N LEU A 24 -1.39 -4.16 6.90
CA LEU A 24 -1.19 -2.81 6.39
C LEU A 24 -2.50 -2.01 6.46
N PHE A 25 -2.57 -1.07 7.41
CA PHE A 25 -3.69 -0.14 7.54
C PHE A 25 -3.49 1.08 6.64
N ILE A 26 -4.48 1.40 5.81
CA ILE A 26 -4.39 2.44 4.78
C ILE A 26 -5.45 3.52 5.04
N ASN A 27 -4.97 4.72 5.34
CA ASN A 27 -5.74 5.96 5.30
C ASN A 27 -4.92 7.01 4.54
N SER A 28 -5.04 7.04 3.21
CA SER A 28 -4.17 7.82 2.34
C SER A 28 -4.93 8.46 1.17
N PRO A 29 -4.70 9.76 0.89
CA PRO A 29 -5.20 10.43 -0.31
C PRO A 29 -4.43 10.06 -1.59
N GLY A 30 -3.34 9.28 -1.48
CA GLY A 30 -2.42 9.00 -2.60
C GLY A 30 -1.05 9.64 -2.40
N GLY A 31 -0.25 9.67 -3.46
CA GLY A 31 1.10 10.22 -3.42
C GLY A 31 1.90 9.93 -4.70
N SER A 32 3.22 10.00 -4.59
CA SER A 32 4.13 9.65 -5.69
C SER A 32 3.90 8.23 -6.18
N VAL A 33 3.78 8.06 -7.50
CA VAL A 33 3.61 6.75 -8.15
C VAL A 33 4.81 5.87 -7.86
N THR A 34 6.04 6.38 -8.00
CA THR A 34 7.25 5.58 -7.80
C THR A 34 7.43 5.16 -6.34
N ALA A 35 7.08 6.03 -5.39
CA ALA A 35 7.11 5.69 -3.97
C ALA A 35 6.08 4.60 -3.64
N GLY A 36 4.88 4.68 -4.21
CA GLY A 36 3.87 3.63 -4.06
C GLY A 36 4.27 2.31 -4.71
N MET A 37 4.95 2.34 -5.87
CA MET A 37 5.50 1.14 -6.49
C MET A 37 6.58 0.49 -5.64
N GLY A 38 7.44 1.27 -4.97
CA GLY A 38 8.43 0.70 -4.03
C GLY A 38 7.78 -0.04 -2.86
N ILE A 39 6.67 0.47 -2.32
CA ILE A 39 5.90 -0.24 -1.28
C ILE A 39 5.29 -1.51 -1.84
N TYR A 40 4.73 -1.45 -3.06
CA TYR A 40 4.15 -2.61 -3.73
C TYR A 40 5.18 -3.73 -3.95
N ASP A 41 6.38 -3.38 -4.43
CA ASP A 41 7.45 -4.35 -4.65
C ASP A 41 7.90 -4.99 -3.32
N ALA A 42 8.00 -4.20 -2.24
CA ALA A 42 8.27 -4.74 -0.91
C ALA A 42 7.18 -5.71 -0.45
N MET A 43 5.89 -5.38 -0.65
CA MET A 43 4.78 -6.30 -0.35
C MET A 43 4.87 -7.61 -1.15
N LYS A 44 5.42 -7.59 -2.37
CA LYS A 44 5.63 -8.80 -3.19
C LYS A 44 6.88 -9.59 -2.83
N MET A 45 7.85 -8.94 -2.20
CA MET A 45 9.07 -9.57 -1.74
C MET A 45 8.89 -10.32 -0.42
N CYS A 46 7.95 -9.87 0.44
CA CYS A 46 7.58 -10.59 1.66
C CYS A 46 7.08 -12.01 1.35
N LYS A 47 7.49 -12.96 2.21
CA LYS A 47 6.91 -14.31 2.23
C LYS A 47 5.57 -14.33 2.96
N ALA A 48 5.47 -13.55 4.03
CA ALA A 48 4.25 -13.35 4.79
C ALA A 48 3.16 -12.73 3.92
N ASP A 49 1.92 -13.18 4.16
CA ASP A 49 0.77 -12.58 3.54
C ASP A 49 0.56 -11.15 4.03
N VAL A 50 0.41 -10.21 3.09
CA VAL A 50 0.13 -8.80 3.42
C VAL A 50 -1.37 -8.54 3.31
N SER A 51 -2.03 -8.51 4.47
CA SER A 51 -3.42 -8.09 4.61
C SER A 51 -3.54 -6.57 4.55
N THR A 52 -4.51 -6.06 3.78
CA THR A 52 -4.70 -4.61 3.61
C THR A 52 -6.06 -4.19 4.12
N ILE A 53 -6.10 -3.11 4.90
CA ILE A 53 -7.32 -2.63 5.54
C ILE A 53 -7.47 -1.12 5.32
N CYS A 54 -8.51 -0.72 4.58
CA CYS A 54 -8.83 0.69 4.41
C CYS A 54 -9.57 1.25 5.62
N LEU A 55 -8.98 2.27 6.26
CA LEU A 55 -9.57 3.06 7.34
C LEU A 55 -9.82 4.49 6.84
N GLY A 56 -11.06 4.85 6.49
CA GLY A 56 -11.40 6.20 6.05
C GLY A 56 -11.23 6.39 4.54
N LEU A 57 -10.02 6.60 4.04
CA LEU A 57 -9.76 6.84 2.61
C LEU A 57 -8.62 5.99 2.07
N ALA A 58 -8.83 5.36 0.91
CA ALA A 58 -7.76 4.85 0.07
C ALA A 58 -7.96 5.43 -1.34
N ALA A 59 -7.22 6.48 -1.67
CA ALA A 59 -7.30 7.13 -2.98
C ALA A 59 -5.98 6.99 -3.75
N SER A 60 -6.07 6.95 -5.09
CA SER A 60 -4.90 6.92 -5.99
C SER A 60 -3.94 5.77 -5.62
N MET A 61 -2.65 6.03 -5.36
CA MET A 61 -1.71 4.99 -4.90
C MET A 61 -2.12 4.31 -3.58
N GLY A 62 -2.93 4.95 -2.73
CA GLY A 62 -3.53 4.29 -1.58
C GLY A 62 -4.56 3.22 -1.97
N ALA A 63 -5.40 3.50 -2.97
CA ALA A 63 -6.35 2.54 -3.55
C ALA A 63 -5.62 1.39 -4.26
N PHE A 64 -4.53 1.72 -4.97
CA PHE A 64 -3.67 0.73 -5.61
C PHE A 64 -3.10 -0.25 -4.58
N LEU A 65 -2.46 0.25 -3.51
CA LEU A 65 -1.87 -0.60 -2.47
C LEU A 65 -2.93 -1.45 -1.73
N LEU A 66 -4.11 -0.87 -1.48
CA LEU A 66 -5.25 -1.61 -0.95
C LEU A 66 -5.65 -2.78 -1.85
N ALA A 67 -5.67 -2.57 -3.17
CA ALA A 67 -6.05 -3.62 -4.10
C ALA A 67 -4.98 -4.73 -4.23
N THR A 68 -3.72 -4.43 -3.91
CA THR A 68 -2.59 -5.36 -4.13
C THR A 68 -2.24 -6.27 -2.96
N GLY A 69 -2.90 -6.12 -1.81
CA GLY A 69 -2.78 -7.06 -0.69
C GLY A 69 -3.18 -8.50 -1.08
N THR A 70 -2.86 -9.47 -0.23
CA THR A 70 -3.14 -10.90 -0.48
C THR A 70 -4.63 -11.12 -0.81
N LYS A 71 -4.90 -11.92 -1.85
CA LYS A 71 -6.27 -12.25 -2.28
C LYS A 71 -7.06 -12.88 -1.13
N GLY A 72 -8.26 -12.34 -0.86
CA GLY A 72 -9.10 -12.76 0.27
C GLY A 72 -8.77 -12.06 1.59
N LYS A 73 -7.67 -11.29 1.66
CA LYS A 73 -7.23 -10.52 2.84
C LYS A 73 -7.19 -9.00 2.56
N ARG A 74 -8.17 -8.50 1.80
CA ARG A 74 -8.31 -7.07 1.45
C ARG A 74 -9.64 -6.57 1.95
N PHE A 75 -9.62 -5.61 2.88
CA PHE A 75 -10.79 -5.21 3.65
C PHE A 75 -10.99 -3.69 3.62
N CYS A 76 -12.24 -3.26 3.75
CA CYS A 76 -12.62 -1.87 3.97
C CYS A 76 -13.53 -1.79 5.18
N MET A 77 -13.32 -0.78 6.03
CA MET A 77 -14.32 -0.45 7.04
C MET A 77 -15.61 0.06 6.38
N PRO A 78 -16.78 -0.05 7.05
CA PRO A 78 -18.08 0.24 6.43
C PRO A 78 -18.23 1.64 5.83
N ASN A 79 -17.52 2.63 6.40
CA ASN A 79 -17.57 4.03 5.97
C ASN A 79 -16.35 4.46 5.14
N SER A 80 -15.47 3.53 4.80
CA SER A 80 -14.27 3.82 4.01
C SER A 80 -14.62 4.13 2.56
N ARG A 81 -13.84 5.03 1.94
CA ARG A 81 -13.97 5.39 0.53
C ARG A 81 -12.75 4.92 -0.25
N VAL A 82 -12.98 4.36 -1.42
CA VAL A 82 -11.94 3.97 -2.37
C VAL A 82 -12.09 4.82 -3.62
N MET A 83 -11.01 5.41 -4.11
CA MET A 83 -11.01 6.23 -5.32
C MET A 83 -9.80 5.91 -6.19
N ILE A 84 -10.03 5.60 -7.46
CA ILE A 84 -8.99 5.42 -8.46
C ILE A 84 -9.08 6.53 -9.50
N HIS A 85 -7.92 6.96 -10.00
CA HIS A 85 -7.83 7.87 -11.13
C HIS A 85 -6.50 7.62 -11.87
N GLN A 86 -6.41 8.07 -13.12
CA GLN A 86 -5.19 7.99 -13.90
C GLN A 86 -4.04 8.80 -13.26
N PRO A 87 -2.76 8.43 -13.44
CA PRO A 87 -1.63 9.20 -12.92
C PRO A 87 -1.68 10.68 -13.35
N LEU A 88 -1.26 11.55 -12.45
CA LEU A 88 -1.08 12.97 -12.73
C LEU A 88 0.40 13.24 -12.90
N GLY A 89 0.76 13.98 -13.95
CA GLY A 89 2.13 14.39 -14.23
C GLY A 89 2.11 15.72 -14.96
N THR A 90 3.18 16.49 -14.80
CA THR A 90 3.43 17.70 -15.57
C THR A 90 4.68 17.49 -16.40
N ALA A 91 4.71 18.05 -17.61
CA ALA A 91 5.89 18.10 -18.45
C ALA A 91 6.23 19.57 -18.69
N GLY A 92 7.52 19.92 -18.56
CA GLY A 92 8.01 21.27 -18.81
C GLY A 92 9.37 21.21 -19.50
N GLY A 93 9.48 21.88 -20.65
CA GLY A 93 10.75 22.18 -21.32
C GLY A 93 11.08 23.66 -21.13
N LYS A 94 12.36 24.01 -21.26
CA LYS A 94 12.78 25.42 -21.37
C LYS A 94 12.32 26.02 -22.68
#